data_AF-A0A353U1A0-F1
#
_entry.id   AF-A0A353U1A0-F1
#
_cell.length_a   1.000
_cell.length_b   1.000
_cell.length_c   1.000
_cell.angle_alpha   90.00
_cell.angle_beta   90.00
_cell.angle_gamma   90.00
#
_symmetry.space_group_name_H-M   'P 1'
#
loop_
_entity.id
_entity.type
_entity.pdbx_description
1 polymer ?
#
loop_
_entity_poly.entity_id
_entity_poly.type
_entity_poly.pdbx_seq_one_letter_code
_entity_poly.pdbx_strand_id
1 'polypeptide(L)'
;QIYEAICYLITFVILMYMYWRKNAGERPGLIFGSFLIGIFGSRILIEFLKEDQEAFEAAMALNMGQILSIPFVLLGIFLIYRALTSPKVDVMISQTRREKRNKK
;
A
#
# COMPACT_ATOMS: atom_id res chain seq x y z
N GLN A 1 3.22 19.52 -1.26
CA GLN A 1 3.91 19.31 0.03
C GLN A 1 2.97 18.98 1.21
N ILE A 2 2.04 19.84 1.67
CA ILE A 2 1.10 19.48 2.76
C ILE A 2 0.21 18.29 2.36
N TYR A 3 -0.32 18.30 1.13
CA TYR A 3 -1.11 17.19 0.58
C TYR A 3 -0.34 15.86 0.56
N GLU A 4 0.93 15.88 0.18
CA GLU A 4 1.80 14.68 0.18
C GLU A 4 1.99 14.13 1.60
N ALA A 5 2.29 15.00 2.56
CA ALA A 5 2.47 14.60 3.95
C ALA A 5 1.19 13.96 4.53
N ILE A 6 0.02 14.52 4.22
CA ILE A 6 -1.29 13.97 4.64
C ILE A 6 -1.54 12.61 3.98
N CYS A 7 -1.27 12.46 2.68
CA CYS A 7 -1.42 11.18 1.98
C CYS A 7 -0.52 10.08 2.54
N TYR A 8 0.73 10.41 2.89
CA TYR A 8 1.64 9.46 3.53
C TYR A 8 1.18 9.09 4.95
N LEU A 9 0.65 10.05 5.70
CA LEU A 9 0.09 9.80 7.03
C LEU A 9 -1.15 8.91 6.97
N ILE A 10 -2.06 9.16 6.02
CA ILE A 10 -3.23 8.30 5.77
C ILE A 10 -2.80 6.88 5.40
N THR A 11 -1.82 6.75 4.47
CA THR A 11 -1.27 5.45 4.07
C THR A 11 -0.71 4.70 5.26
N PHE A 12 0.04 5.38 6.13
CA PHE A 12 0.60 4.80 7.35
C PHE A 12 -0.48 4.32 8.33
N VAL A 13 -1.54 5.10 8.55
CA VAL A 13 -2.66 4.72 9.42
C VAL A 13 -3.41 3.51 8.87
N ILE A 14 -3.64 3.44 7.55
CA ILE A 14 -4.28 2.29 6.89
C ILE A 14 -3.44 1.02 7.06
N LEU A 15 -2.12 1.12 6.87
CA LEU A 15 -1.17 0.02 7.06
C LEU A 15 -1.17 -0.47 8.51
N MET A 16 -1.09 0.46 9.47
CA MET A 16 -1.10 0.14 10.89
C MET A 16 -2.42 -0.51 11.31
N TYR A 17 -3.55 -0.03 10.78
CA TYR A 17 -4.86 -0.63 11.00
C TYR A 17 -4.94 -2.05 10.40
N MET A 18 -4.46 -2.26 9.17
CA MET A 18 -4.39 -3.58 8.55
C MET A 18 -3.50 -4.55 9.33
N TYR A 19 -2.36 -4.09 9.84
CA TYR A 19 -1.46 -4.88 10.66
C TYR A 19 -2.18 -5.37 11.92
N TRP A 20 -2.84 -4.47 12.64
CA TRP A 20 -3.45 -4.78 13.94
C TRP A 20 -4.76 -5.57 13.85
N ARG A 21 -5.63 -5.24 12.88
CA ARG A 21 -6.97 -5.84 12.76
C ARG A 21 -7.04 -7.09 11.90
N LYS A 22 -6.21 -7.21 10.86
CA LYS A 22 -6.25 -8.37 9.94
C LYS A 22 -5.21 -9.44 10.24
N ASN A 23 -4.37 -9.29 11.27
CA ASN A 23 -3.23 -10.17 11.52
C ASN A 23 -2.40 -10.37 10.23
N ALA A 24 -2.27 -9.29 9.43
CA ALA A 24 -1.73 -9.35 8.08
C ALA A 24 -0.25 -9.76 8.03
N GLY A 25 0.40 -9.93 9.19
CA GLY A 25 1.69 -10.61 9.32
C GLY A 25 1.66 -12.10 8.96
N GLU A 26 0.49 -12.75 8.96
CA GLU A 26 0.32 -14.15 8.50
C GLU A 26 0.36 -14.30 6.98
N ARG A 27 0.34 -13.19 6.23
CA ARG A 27 0.31 -13.19 4.75
C ARG A 27 1.43 -12.34 4.18
N PRO A 28 2.62 -12.92 3.94
CA PRO A 28 3.74 -12.18 3.37
C PRO A 28 3.34 -11.60 2.00
N GLY A 29 3.46 -10.28 1.86
CA GLY A 29 3.10 -9.53 0.64
C GLY A 29 1.85 -8.67 0.77
N LEU A 30 0.98 -8.91 1.76
CA LEU A 30 -0.28 -8.16 1.88
C LEU A 30 -0.05 -6.73 2.41
N ILE A 31 0.81 -6.57 3.41
CA ILE A 31 1.22 -5.26 3.95
C ILE A 31 2.10 -4.52 2.94
N PHE A 32 3.07 -5.19 2.34
CA PHE A 32 4.00 -4.59 1.38
C PHE A 32 3.29 -4.12 0.10
N GLY A 33 2.37 -4.93 -0.44
CA GLY A 33 1.55 -4.53 -1.59
C GLY A 33 0.62 -3.35 -1.26
N SER A 34 0.03 -3.32 -0.07
CA SER A 34 -0.82 -2.20 0.37
C SER A 34 -0.01 -0.90 0.55
N PHE A 35 1.23 -1.01 1.02
CA PHE A 35 2.16 0.13 1.12
C PHE A 35 2.52 0.69 -0.25
N LEU A 36 2.86 -0.19 -1.20
CA LEU A 36 3.14 0.17 -2.59
C LEU A 36 1.96 0.93 -3.21
N ILE A 37 0.74 0.39 -3.10
CA ILE A 37 -0.46 1.05 -3.64
C ILE A 37 -0.73 2.39 -2.95
N GLY A 38 -0.58 2.49 -1.63
CA GLY A 38 -0.82 3.74 -0.91
C GLY A 38 0.15 4.86 -1.29
N ILE A 39 1.46 4.57 -1.35
CA ILE A 39 2.48 5.55 -1.69
C ILE A 39 2.40 5.96 -3.17
N PHE A 40 2.40 4.99 -4.08
CA PHE A 40 2.40 5.29 -5.51
C PHE A 40 1.02 5.71 -6.04
N GLY A 41 -0.07 5.23 -5.44
CA GLY A 41 -1.42 5.68 -5.74
C GLY A 41 -1.68 7.11 -5.29
N SER A 42 -1.21 7.49 -4.10
CA SER A 42 -1.29 8.89 -3.66
C SER A 42 -0.43 9.83 -4.50
N ARG A 43 0.76 9.38 -4.95
CA ARG A 43 1.60 10.13 -5.91
C ARG A 43 0.83 10.45 -7.19
N ILE A 44 0.15 9.46 -7.78
CA ILE A 44 -0.69 9.68 -8.97
C ILE A 44 -1.80 10.68 -8.67
N LEU A 45 -2.55 10.50 -7.56
CA LEU A 45 -3.65 11.39 -7.20
C LEU A 45 -3.20 12.84 -6.97
N ILE A 46 -2.05 13.04 -6.32
CA ILE A 46 -1.50 14.37 -6.06
C ILE A 46 -1.00 15.01 -7.35
N GLU A 47 -0.39 14.23 -8.25
CA GLU A 47 0.01 14.70 -9.58
C GLU A 47 -1.21 15.14 -10.40
N PHE A 48 -2.34 14.40 -10.31
CA PHE A 48 -3.61 14.76 -10.96
C PHE A 48 -4.29 15.99 -10.35
N LEU A 49 -4.08 16.26 -9.06
CA LEU A 49 -4.64 17.41 -8.35
C LEU A 49 -3.80 18.69 -8.54
N LYS A 50 -2.55 18.57 -8.97
CA LYS A 50 -1.76 19.72 -9.42
C LYS A 50 -2.18 20.07 -10.84
N GLU A 51 -2.55 21.33 -11.09
CA GLU A 51 -2.68 21.84 -12.46
C GLU A 51 -1.29 22.05 -13.08
N ASP A 52 -1.14 21.71 -14.37
CA ASP A 52 0.03 22.03 -15.18
C ASP A 52 0.20 23.55 -15.23
N GLN A 53 1.12 24.07 -14.43
CA GLN A 53 1.34 25.51 -14.29
C GLN A 53 2.07 26.12 -15.51
N GLU A 54 2.57 25.30 -16.44
CA GLU A 54 3.15 25.74 -17.72
C GLU A 54 2.67 24.88 -18.91
N ALA A 55 2.17 25.54 -19.95
CA ALA A 55 1.76 24.93 -21.23
C ALA A 55 2.92 24.26 -22.03
N PHE A 56 4.13 24.22 -21.47
CA PHE A 56 5.33 23.63 -22.07
C PHE A 56 5.52 22.14 -21.70
N GLU A 57 4.93 21.67 -20.60
CA GLU A 57 4.94 20.22 -20.23
C GLU A 57 3.85 19.41 -20.94
N ALA A 58 2.89 20.08 -21.61
CA ALA A 58 1.86 19.44 -22.45
C ALA A 58 2.41 18.62 -23.63
N ALA A 59 3.72 18.70 -23.92
CA ALA A 59 4.40 17.89 -24.93
C ALA A 59 4.77 16.48 -24.45
N MET A 60 4.80 16.22 -23.13
CA MET A 60 5.10 14.91 -22.57
C MET A 60 3.82 14.32 -21.98
N ALA A 61 3.25 13.31 -22.65
CA ALA A 61 1.93 12.75 -22.33
C ALA A 61 1.79 12.13 -20.91
N LEU A 62 2.89 11.95 -20.18
CA LEU A 62 2.91 11.40 -18.84
C LEU A 62 4.02 12.05 -18.01
N ASN A 63 3.68 12.55 -16.83
CA ASN A 63 4.64 13.05 -15.86
C ASN A 63 5.51 11.91 -15.31
N MET A 64 6.77 12.22 -14.96
CA MET A 64 7.73 11.22 -14.45
C MET A 64 7.19 10.46 -13.23
N GLY A 65 6.39 11.13 -12.39
CA GLY A 65 5.69 10.51 -11.27
C GLY A 65 4.70 9.44 -11.72
N GLN A 66 3.97 9.63 -12.83
CA GLN A 66 2.97 8.68 -13.33
C GLN A 66 3.62 7.45 -13.98
N ILE A 67 4.66 7.65 -14.81
CA ILE A 67 5.40 6.55 -15.46
C ILE A 67 5.97 5.58 -14.42
N LEU A 68 6.53 6.11 -13.33
CA LEU A 68 7.10 5.28 -12.28
C LEU A 68 5.99 4.66 -11.40
N SER A 69 4.93 5.41 -11.09
CA SER A 69 3.91 4.96 -10.14
C SER A 69 3.00 3.86 -10.68
N ILE A 70 2.63 3.89 -11.96
CA ILE A 70 1.74 2.88 -12.58
C ILE A 70 2.28 1.44 -12.43
N PRO A 71 3.53 1.11 -12.82
CA PRO A 71 4.05 -0.25 -12.66
C PRO A 71 4.17 -0.66 -11.19
N PHE A 72 4.50 0.26 -10.28
CA PHE A 72 4.56 -0.05 -8.84
C PHE A 72 3.18 -0.32 -8.23
N VAL A 73 2.13 0.40 -8.65
CA VAL A 73 0.75 0.12 -8.23
C VAL A 73 0.31 -1.26 -8.75
N LEU A 74 0.59 -1.59 -10.01
CA LEU A 74 0.29 -2.91 -10.57
C LEU A 74 1.02 -4.04 -9.83
N LEU A 75 2.29 -3.82 -9.48
CA LEU A 75 3.09 -4.76 -8.70
C LEU A 75 2.53 -4.92 -7.28
N GLY A 76 2.07 -3.82 -6.66
CA GLY A 76 1.36 -3.84 -5.38
C GLY A 76 0.06 -4.66 -5.44
N ILE A 77 -0.75 -4.50 -6.48
CA ILE A 77 -1.97 -5.28 -6.71
C ILE A 77 -1.64 -6.76 -6.89
N PHE A 78 -0.63 -7.08 -7.70
CA PHE A 78 -0.16 -8.44 -7.91
C PHE A 78 0.30 -9.11 -6.60
N LEU A 79 1.04 -8.37 -5.76
CA LEU A 79 1.48 -8.87 -4.45
C LEU A 79 0.32 -9.12 -3.50
N ILE A 80 -0.69 -8.23 -3.47
CA ILE A 80 -1.91 -8.44 -2.67
C ILE A 80 -2.66 -9.67 -3.16
N TYR A 81 -2.86 -9.79 -4.49
CA TYR A 81 -3.52 -10.93 -5.10
C TYR A 81 -2.80 -12.24 -4.73
N ARG A 82 -1.48 -12.29 -4.91
CA ARG A 82 -0.67 -13.46 -4.54
C ARG A 82 -0.74 -13.77 -3.05
N ALA A 83 -0.76 -12.76 -2.18
CA ALA A 83 -0.87 -12.93 -0.74
C ALA A 83 -2.27 -13.38 -0.27
N LEU A 84 -3.32 -13.09 -1.04
CA LEU A 84 -4.68 -13.60 -0.79
C LEU A 84 -4.83 -15.06 -1.25
N THR A 85 -4.15 -15.44 -2.32
CA THR A 85 -4.20 -16.81 -2.89
C THR A 85 -3.23 -17.78 -2.21
N SER A 86 -2.16 -17.26 -1.60
CA SER A 86 -1.18 -18.09 -0.88
C SER A 86 -1.73 -18.55 0.48
N PRO A 87 -1.45 -19.79 0.92
CA PRO A 87 -1.85 -20.29 2.23
C PRO A 87 -1.33 -19.37 3.35
N LYS A 88 -2.12 -19.21 4.41
CA LYS A 88 -1.70 -18.44 5.59
C LYS A 88 -0.40 -19.05 6.10
N VAL A 89 0.66 -18.24 6.15
CA VAL A 89 1.89 -18.65 6.81
C VAL A 89 1.57 -18.60 8.30
N ASP A 90 1.52 -19.77 8.93
CA ASP A 90 1.24 -19.89 10.34
C ASP A 90 2.45 -19.33 11.10
N VAL A 91 2.36 -18.05 11.46
CA VAL A 91 3.41 -17.39 12.23
C VAL A 91 3.35 -17.96 13.63
N MET A 92 4.42 -18.61 14.08
CA MET A 92 4.50 -19.32 15.37
C MET A 92 4.00 -18.49 16.58
N ILE A 93 4.05 -17.15 16.49
CA ILE A 93 3.59 -16.20 17.51
C ILE A 93 2.04 -16.14 17.64
N SER A 94 1.28 -16.42 16.58
CA SER A 94 -0.20 -16.42 16.60
C SER A 94 -0.76 -17.62 17.38
N GLN A 95 -0.09 -18.77 17.30
CA GLN A 95 -0.42 -20.02 18.00
C GLN A 95 -0.41 -19.81 19.52
N THR A 96 0.64 -19.19 20.06
CA THR A 96 0.79 -18.95 21.50
C THR A 96 -0.32 -18.04 22.07
N ARG A 97 -0.83 -17.07 21.30
CA ARG A 97 -1.96 -16.23 21.72
C ARG A 97 -3.31 -16.94 21.63
N ARG A 98 -3.51 -17.81 20.62
CA ARG A 98 -4.72 -18.64 20.50
C ARG A 98 -4.80 -19.69 21.61
N GLU A 99 -3.69 -20.35 21.92
CA GLU A 99 -3.62 -21.31 23.03
C GLU A 99 -3.91 -20.65 24.39
N LYS A 100 -3.34 -19.47 24.66
CA LYS A 100 -3.63 -18.72 25.89
C LYS A 100 -5.09 -18.25 26.00
N ARG A 101 -5.78 -18.04 24.87
CA ARG A 101 -7.20 -17.67 24.82
C ARG A 101 -8.13 -18.89 24.92
N ASN A 102 -7.71 -20.07 24.46
CA ASN A 102 -8.47 -21.32 24.61
C ASN A 102 -8.26 -21.99 25.99
N LYS A 103 -7.17 -21.68 26.69
CA LYS A 103 -6.90 -22.16 28.06
C LYS A 103 -7.50 -21.29 29.18
N LYS A 104 -8.30 -20.28 28.83
CA LYS A 104 -8.92 -19.36 29.79
C LYS A 104 -10.44 -19.40 29.62
#